data_AF-A0A2K9LKJ8-F1
#
_entry.id   AF-A0A2K9LKJ8-F1
#
_cell.length_a   1.000
_cell.length_b   1.000
_cell.length_c   1.000
_cell.angle_alpha   90.00
_cell.angle_beta   90.00
_cell.angle_gamma   90.00
#
_symmetry.space_group_name_H-M   'P 1'
#
loop_
_entity.id
_entity.type
_entity.pdbx_description
1 polymer ?
#
loop_
_entity_poly.entity_id
_entity_poly.type
_entity_poly.pdbx_seq_one_letter_code
_entity_poly.pdbx_strand_id
1 'polypeptide(L)'
;MNVNISRKLSNKKSAGQGMSEYLVIVGLIAVVGIGAMGLMGGSIRQTLAAFASEMAGGNSEAIRSEASDTADDSSDAAIGNLTTYAADNDRVLPVATP
;
A
#
# COMPACT_ATOMS: atom_id res chain seq x y z
N MET A 1 -43.77 36.60 -25.38
CA MET A 1 -43.22 35.24 -25.52
C MET A 1 -42.68 34.81 -24.18
N ASN A 2 -43.20 33.74 -23.58
CA ASN A 2 -42.71 33.23 -22.29
C ASN A 2 -42.04 31.88 -22.54
N VAL A 3 -40.75 31.76 -22.20
CA VAL A 3 -39.98 30.53 -22.39
C VAL A 3 -39.72 29.93 -21.02
N ASN A 4 -40.37 28.80 -20.73
CA ASN A 4 -40.10 27.99 -19.55
C ASN A 4 -39.28 26.77 -19.97
N ILE A 5 -38.01 26.71 -19.57
CA ILE A 5 -37.14 25.56 -19.80
C ILE A 5 -37.00 24.80 -18.47
N SER A 6 -37.87 23.80 -18.27
CA SER A 6 -37.68 22.82 -17.19
C SER A 6 -36.82 21.67 -17.67
N ARG A 7 -35.50 21.76 -17.43
CA ARG A 7 -34.60 20.60 -17.58
C ARG A 7 -34.68 19.74 -16.32
N LYS A 8 -35.51 18.69 -16.34
CA LYS A 8 -35.38 17.59 -15.37
C LYS A 8 -34.12 16.80 -15.72
N LEU A 9 -33.04 17.03 -14.99
CA LEU A 9 -31.90 16.11 -14.94
C LEU A 9 -32.38 14.85 -14.23
N SER A 10 -32.65 13.80 -15.00
CA SER A 10 -32.97 12.49 -14.44
C SER A 10 -31.68 11.88 -13.89
N ASN A 11 -31.45 12.05 -12.58
CA ASN A 11 -30.48 11.24 -11.83
C ASN A 11 -30.99 9.80 -11.83
N LYS A 12 -30.67 9.03 -12.87
CA LYS A 12 -30.98 7.60 -12.93
C LYS A 12 -30.19 6.86 -11.85
N LYS A 13 -30.95 6.49 -10.82
CA LYS A 13 -30.89 5.23 -10.05
C LYS A 13 -29.60 4.96 -9.25
N SER A 14 -29.56 5.51 -8.03
CA SER A 14 -28.95 4.82 -6.89
C SER A 14 -29.82 3.62 -6.50
N ALA A 15 -29.49 2.45 -7.04
CA ALA A 15 -29.95 1.16 -6.53
C ALA A 15 -28.81 0.16 -6.76
N GLY A 16 -27.92 0.07 -5.79
CA GLY A 16 -26.60 -0.56 -5.94
C GLY A 16 -25.43 0.31 -5.44
N GLN A 17 -25.67 1.57 -5.06
CA GLN A 17 -24.74 2.37 -4.26
C GLN A 17 -24.67 1.83 -2.81
N GLY A 18 -24.43 0.53 -2.68
CA GLY A 18 -24.35 -0.17 -1.43
C GLY A 18 -23.07 0.23 -0.74
N MET A 19 -23.14 0.48 0.57
CA MET A 19 -21.95 0.58 1.41
C MET A 19 -21.00 -0.61 1.21
N SER A 20 -21.50 -1.75 0.71
CA SER A 20 -20.75 -2.95 0.36
C SER A 20 -19.87 -2.85 -0.89
N GLU A 21 -20.23 -2.08 -1.91
CA GLU A 21 -19.39 -1.98 -3.12
C GLU A 21 -18.11 -1.19 -2.83
N TYR A 22 -18.22 -0.17 -1.98
CA TYR A 22 -17.07 0.56 -1.46
C TYR A 22 -16.21 -0.26 -0.51
N LEU A 23 -16.78 -1.23 0.23
CA LEU A 23 -16.03 -2.05 1.18
C LEU A 23 -14.95 -2.91 0.51
N VAL A 24 -15.18 -3.40 -0.71
CA VAL A 24 -14.18 -4.19 -1.44
C VAL A 24 -12.99 -3.31 -1.83
N ILE A 25 -13.22 -2.14 -2.41
CA ILE A 25 -12.15 -1.20 -2.80
C ILE A 25 -11.40 -0.70 -1.56
N VAL A 26 -12.11 -0.33 -0.49
CA VAL A 26 -11.50 0.13 0.78
C VAL A 26 -10.67 -0.98 1.41
N GLY A 27 -11.16 -2.23 1.40
CA GLY A 27 -10.41 -3.39 1.88
C GLY A 27 -9.10 -3.59 1.12
N LEU A 28 -9.12 -3.47 -0.21
CA LEU A 28 -7.91 -3.58 -1.04
C LEU A 28 -6.89 -2.47 -0.72
N ILE A 29 -7.33 -1.22 -0.57
CA ILE A 29 -6.45 -0.11 -0.20
C ILE A 29 -5.89 -0.29 1.22
N ALA A 30 -6.69 -0.80 2.17
CA ALA A 30 -6.25 -1.02 3.54
C ALA A 30 -5.16 -2.10 3.64
N VAL A 31 -5.31 -3.22 2.93
CA VAL A 31 -4.30 -4.28 2.88
C VAL A 31 -3.00 -3.76 2.26
N VAL A 32 -3.09 -3.03 1.15
CA VAL A 32 -1.94 -2.37 0.52
C VAL A 32 -1.29 -1.36 1.47
N GLY A 33 -2.09 -0.57 2.20
CA GLY A 33 -1.59 0.41 3.16
C GLY A 33 -0.86 -0.20 4.35
N ILE A 34 -1.38 -1.30 4.92
CA ILE A 34 -0.70 -2.03 5.99
C ILE A 34 0.63 -2.60 5.48
N GLY A 35 0.64 -3.21 4.29
CA GLY A 35 1.86 -3.73 3.67
C GLY A 35 2.88 -2.64 3.35
N ALA A 36 2.45 -1.52 2.75
CA ALA A 36 3.32 -0.42 2.39
C ALA A 36 3.91 0.29 3.62
N MET A 37 3.11 0.52 4.66
CA MET A 37 3.57 1.19 5.89
C MET A 37 4.56 0.33 6.68
N GLY A 38 4.40 -1.00 6.67
CA GLY A 38 5.35 -1.93 7.29
C GLY A 38 6.72 -1.94 6.61
N LEU A 39 6.74 -1.85 5.28
CA LEU A 39 7.97 -1.91 4.49
C LEU A 39 8.67 -0.54 4.33
N MET A 40 7.92 0.57 4.28
CA MET A 40 8.46 1.91 4.02
C MET A 40 8.75 2.73 5.29
N GLY A 41 8.37 2.25 6.49
CA GLY A 41 8.54 3.00 7.73
C GLY A 41 9.98 3.43 8.02
N GLY A 42 10.95 2.55 7.73
CA GLY A 42 12.38 2.86 7.84
C GLY A 42 12.84 3.88 6.79
N SER A 43 12.48 3.66 5.52
CA SER A 43 12.92 4.49 4.39
C SER A 43 12.43 5.95 4.47
N ILE A 44 11.17 6.15 4.90
CA ILE A 44 10.60 7.49 5.10
C ILE A 44 11.31 8.21 6.25
N ARG A 45 11.56 7.51 7.36
CA ARG A 45 12.27 8.07 8.51
C ARG A 45 13.70 8.47 8.15
N GLN A 46 14.39 7.65 7.36
CA GLN A 46 15.74 7.93 6.92
C GLN A 46 15.80 9.12 5.94
N THR A 47 14.85 9.23 5.02
CA THR A 47 14.74 10.40 4.11
C THR A 47 14.48 11.68 4.89
N LEU A 48 13.60 11.63 5.90
CA LEU A 48 13.33 12.77 6.77
C LEU A 48 14.53 13.13 7.65
N ALA A 49 15.28 12.14 8.14
CA ALA A 49 16.52 12.35 8.87
C ALA A 49 17.61 12.99 7.99
N ALA A 50 17.71 12.57 6.72
CA ALA A 50 18.64 13.16 5.76
C ALA A 50 18.26 14.62 5.49
N PHE A 51 16.98 14.90 5.25
CA PHE A 51 16.48 16.27 5.05
C PHE A 51 16.67 17.15 6.29
N ALA A 52 16.43 16.62 7.49
CA ALA A 52 16.68 17.32 8.76
C ALA A 52 18.18 17.57 9.00
N SER A 53 19.04 16.62 8.63
CA SER A 53 20.50 16.76 8.71
C SER A 53 21.01 17.81 7.73
N GLU A 54 20.54 17.79 6.48
CA GLU A 54 20.85 18.81 5.47
C GLU A 54 20.38 20.20 5.92
N MET A 55 19.18 20.30 6.49
CA MET A 55 18.64 21.55 7.03
C MET A 55 19.42 22.02 8.28
N ALA A 56 20.00 21.10 9.05
CA ALA A 56 20.86 21.38 10.18
C ALA A 56 22.35 21.60 9.80
N GLY A 57 22.70 21.47 8.51
CA GLY A 57 24.06 21.67 7.98
C GLY A 57 25.00 20.46 8.11
N GLY A 58 24.47 19.27 8.40
CA GLY A 58 25.21 18.01 8.54
C GLY A 58 25.44 17.26 7.23
N ASN A 59 26.46 16.40 7.17
CA ASN A 59 26.76 15.56 6.02
C ASN A 59 25.73 14.43 5.88
N SER A 60 24.94 14.44 4.80
CA SER A 60 23.87 13.46 4.52
C SER A 60 24.35 12.07 4.08
N GLU A 61 25.65 11.87 3.81
CA GLU A 61 26.16 10.58 3.30
C GLU A 61 25.89 9.38 4.21
N ALA A 62 26.16 9.52 5.52
CA ALA A 62 25.95 8.43 6.47
C ALA A 62 24.47 8.01 6.55
N ILE A 63 23.56 8.99 6.53
CA ILE A 63 22.12 8.74 6.56
C ILE A 63 21.64 8.11 5.26
N ARG A 64 22.24 8.48 4.11
CA ARG A 64 21.93 7.89 2.81
C ARG A 64 22.37 6.44 2.72
N SER A 65 23.55 6.11 3.26
CA SER A 65 24.03 4.74 3.34
C SER A 65 23.06 3.89 4.17
N GLU A 66 22.73 4.35 5.36
CA GLU A 66 21.81 3.63 6.26
C GLU A 66 20.38 3.55 5.68
N ALA A 67 19.98 4.50 4.83
CA ALA A 67 18.71 4.47 4.10
C ALA A 67 18.70 3.39 3.03
N SER A 68 19.82 3.21 2.33
CA SER A 68 20.00 2.15 1.34
C SER A 68 19.95 0.80 2.04
N ASP A 69 20.72 0.62 3.10
CA ASP A 69 20.77 -0.64 3.87
C ASP A 69 19.38 -1.01 4.41
N THR A 70 18.66 -0.05 4.98
CA THR A 70 17.28 -0.26 5.46
C THR A 70 16.30 -0.60 4.32
N ALA A 71 16.49 -0.01 3.13
CA ALA A 71 15.64 -0.31 1.98
C ALA A 71 15.90 -1.74 1.45
N ASP A 72 17.15 -2.17 1.44
CA ASP A 72 17.55 -3.52 1.05
C ASP A 72 17.01 -4.56 2.05
N ASP A 73 17.16 -4.32 3.35
CA ASP A 73 16.60 -5.17 4.42
C ASP A 73 15.07 -5.31 4.31
N SER A 74 14.36 -4.19 4.03
CA SER A 74 12.91 -4.20 3.79
C SER A 74 12.53 -5.01 2.55
N SER A 75 13.33 -4.94 1.48
CA SER A 75 13.12 -5.73 0.26
C SER A 75 13.28 -7.22 0.54
N ASP A 76 14.34 -7.59 1.25
CA ASP A 76 14.62 -8.98 1.62
C ASP A 76 13.53 -9.56 2.55
N ALA A 77 13.05 -8.76 3.51
CA ALA A 77 11.93 -9.14 4.36
C ALA A 77 10.63 -9.35 3.55
N ALA A 78 10.36 -8.51 2.54
CA ALA A 78 9.20 -8.68 1.67
C ALA A 78 9.29 -9.98 0.83
N ILE A 79 10.48 -10.28 0.29
CA ILE A 79 10.74 -11.51 -0.47
C ILE A 79 10.61 -12.74 0.45
N GLY A 80 11.21 -12.71 1.63
CA GLY A 80 11.13 -13.78 2.63
C GLY A 80 9.68 -14.10 3.02
N ASN A 81 8.85 -13.07 3.24
CA ASN A 81 7.43 -13.24 3.54
C ASN A 81 6.65 -13.87 2.37
N LEU A 82 6.93 -13.47 1.13
CA LEU A 82 6.31 -14.06 -0.06
C LEU A 82 6.71 -15.53 -0.26
N THR A 83 7.99 -15.86 -0.06
CA THR A 83 8.47 -17.25 -0.17
C THR A 83 7.86 -18.16 0.89
N THR A 84 7.71 -17.67 2.13
CA THR A 84 7.04 -18.38 3.22
C THR A 84 5.57 -18.65 2.87
N TYR A 85 4.85 -17.64 2.36
CA TYR A 85 3.46 -17.80 1.94
C TYR A 85 3.30 -18.82 0.81
N ALA A 86 4.21 -18.81 -0.17
CA ALA A 86 4.22 -19.78 -1.26
C ALA A 86 4.51 -21.21 -0.76
N ALA A 87 5.46 -21.37 0.17
CA ALA A 87 5.83 -22.66 0.75
C ALA A 87 4.73 -23.26 1.64
N ASP A 88 4.00 -22.42 2.38
CA ASP A 88 2.88 -22.87 3.22
C ASP A 88 1.66 -23.28 2.39
N ASN A 89 1.45 -22.62 1.25
CA ASN A 89 0.37 -22.99 0.33
C ASN A 89 0.59 -24.34 -0.38
N ASP A 90 1.86 -24.68 -0.67
CA ASP A 90 2.21 -25.94 -1.36
C ASP A 90 2.17 -27.17 -0.44
N ARG A 91 2.11 -26.96 0.88
CA ARG A 91 2.02 -28.03 1.89
C ARG A 91 0.60 -28.61 2.10
N VAL A 92 -0.42 -28.07 1.42
CA VAL A 92 -1.84 -28.38 1.72
C VAL A 92 -2.37 -29.64 1.00
N LEU A 93 -1.58 -30.33 0.15
CA LEU A 93 -2.03 -31.57 -0.48
C LEU A 93 -1.21 -32.79 -0.03
N PRO A 94 -1.73 -33.62 0.91
CA PRO A 94 -1.21 -34.97 1.05
C PRO A 94 -1.56 -35.73 -0.24
N VAL A 95 -0.58 -35.88 -1.14
CA VAL A 95 -0.68 -36.92 -2.16
C VAL A 95 -0.64 -38.24 -1.41
N ALA A 96 -1.79 -38.89 -1.29
CA ALA A 96 -1.87 -40.25 -0.80
C ALA A 96 -1.06 -41.12 -1.77
N THR A 97 0.15 -41.46 -1.38
CA THR A 97 0.94 -42.50 -2.05
C THR A 97 0.21 -43.83 -1.87
N PRO A 98 0.04 -44.64 -2.93
CA PRO A 98 -0.62 -45.94 -2.85
C PRO A 98 0.13 -46.92 -1.96
#